data_AF-A0A1Q3H1W5-F1
#
_entry.id   AF-A0A1Q3H1W5-F1
#
_cell.length_a   1.000
_cell.length_b   1.000
_cell.length_c   1.000
_cell.angle_alpha   90.00
_cell.angle_beta   90.00
_cell.angle_gamma   90.00
#
_symmetry.space_group_name_H-M   'P 1'
#
loop_
_entity.id
_entity.type
_entity.pdbx_description
1 polymer ?
#
loop_
_entity_poly.entity_id
_entity_poly.type
_entity_poly.pdbx_seq_one_letter_code
_entity_poly.pdbx_strand_id
1 'polypeptide(L)'
;MQNSPNLLKKKHSSKQPLTQQYTRLTNIAYYQADFWLMLLSSFVASFAFWVVLEVNLSLWQMYGFVALFALSFVLVVSYGRWVGIALLSGLVVILLGLKFYLIPWVENYGGYEGAILLLIFITLLVFKLVQLAQNHMRLNFAADYPLNNGDRICHICSGEGVLNSFQPYLKKSFIQETCYGCNGHGIISEENFAYRIQVLLSQCEKNRLELQKLIDQLESAHHKILQKLAVGEGVLEAEVKQRLQISSESYRQQLQVTHKQVSFYKASEEKMHIMLYNRHVAEELMNSHQQLEDFRQANEKHHETLDFIQMQLGQEAQLNTETDALGIEYDLQAPVVMDEFELIVKKIEDITHKIKAL
;
A
#
# COMPACT_ATOMS: atom_id res chain seq x y z
N MET A 1 18.46 -43.72 -39.56
CA MET A 1 17.37 -43.29 -40.45
C MET A 1 16.40 -42.45 -39.63
N GLN A 2 16.07 -41.26 -40.15
CA GLN A 2 14.86 -40.44 -39.94
C GLN A 2 14.57 -39.97 -38.51
N ASN A 3 14.93 -38.73 -38.18
CA ASN A 3 14.19 -37.48 -38.44
C ASN A 3 12.91 -37.32 -37.60
N SER A 4 13.03 -36.38 -36.65
CA SER A 4 11.93 -35.71 -35.94
C SER A 4 10.91 -35.11 -36.91
N PRO A 5 9.69 -34.82 -36.43
CA PRO A 5 9.29 -33.42 -36.47
C PRO A 5 8.74 -32.93 -35.12
N ASN A 6 9.48 -31.98 -34.54
CA ASN A 6 8.98 -30.68 -34.08
C ASN A 6 7.52 -30.61 -33.64
N LEU A 7 7.26 -31.02 -32.40
CA LEU A 7 6.21 -30.41 -31.59
C LEU A 7 6.78 -29.11 -31.00
N LEU A 8 6.54 -28.01 -31.72
CA LEU A 8 6.63 -26.65 -31.19
C LEU A 8 5.75 -26.60 -29.93
N LYS A 9 6.37 -26.77 -28.75
CA LYS A 9 5.81 -26.32 -27.49
C LYS A 9 5.57 -24.83 -27.65
N LYS A 10 4.32 -24.46 -27.93
CA LYS A 10 3.82 -23.10 -27.73
C LYS A 10 4.29 -22.68 -26.35
N LYS A 11 5.23 -21.74 -26.33
CA LYS A 11 5.61 -20.96 -25.18
C LYS A 11 4.31 -20.27 -24.76
N HIS A 12 3.58 -20.86 -23.81
CA HIS A 12 2.51 -20.17 -23.12
C HIS A 12 3.19 -18.95 -22.51
N SER A 13 3.02 -17.79 -23.15
CA SER A 13 3.23 -16.52 -22.48
C SER A 13 2.29 -16.56 -21.29
N SER A 14 2.86 -16.81 -20.12
CA SER A 14 2.23 -16.53 -18.84
C SER A 14 1.81 -15.07 -18.90
N LYS A 15 0.56 -14.83 -19.32
CA LYS A 15 -0.09 -13.54 -19.08
C LYS A 15 -0.21 -13.49 -17.57
N GLN A 16 0.60 -12.63 -16.94
CA GLN A 16 0.44 -12.30 -15.53
C GLN A 16 -1.05 -12.02 -15.30
N PRO A 17 -1.64 -12.52 -14.19
CA PRO A 17 -3.05 -12.29 -13.93
C PRO A 17 -3.31 -10.79 -13.96
N LEU A 18 -4.35 -10.37 -14.66
CA LEU A 18 -4.71 -8.96 -14.88
C LEU A 18 -4.74 -8.15 -13.58
N THR A 19 -5.04 -8.80 -12.45
CA THR A 19 -4.95 -8.26 -11.10
C THR A 19 -3.54 -7.79 -10.73
N GLN A 20 -2.49 -8.57 -10.98
CA GLN A 20 -1.10 -8.13 -10.74
C GLN A 20 -0.67 -6.98 -11.65
N GLN A 21 -1.15 -6.93 -12.90
CA GLN A 21 -0.90 -5.80 -13.79
C GLN A 21 -1.64 -4.54 -13.33
N TYR A 22 -2.89 -4.68 -12.88
CA TYR A 22 -3.68 -3.58 -12.33
C TYR A 22 -3.04 -3.00 -11.08
N THR A 23 -2.71 -3.83 -10.08
CA THR A 23 -2.04 -3.38 -8.84
C THR A 23 -0.69 -2.75 -9.13
N ARG A 24 0.06 -3.26 -10.12
CA ARG A 24 1.34 -2.68 -10.52
C ARG A 24 1.16 -1.33 -11.21
N LEU A 25 0.17 -1.18 -12.09
CA LEU A 25 -0.09 0.07 -12.81
C LEU A 25 -0.70 1.15 -11.92
N THR A 26 -1.62 0.80 -11.02
CA THR A 26 -2.14 1.73 -10.02
C THR A 26 -1.05 2.14 -9.05
N ASN A 27 -0.24 1.22 -8.54
CA ASN A 27 0.89 1.56 -7.68
C ASN A 27 1.90 2.47 -8.41
N ILE A 28 2.22 2.24 -9.68
CA ILE A 28 3.09 3.14 -10.46
C ILE A 28 2.47 4.54 -10.56
N ALA A 29 1.17 4.65 -10.85
CA ALA A 29 0.47 5.94 -10.91
C ALA A 29 0.44 6.66 -9.56
N TYR A 30 0.26 5.94 -8.44
CA TYR A 30 0.31 6.48 -7.08
C TYR A 30 1.72 6.91 -6.69
N TYR A 31 2.73 6.07 -6.88
CA TYR A 31 4.12 6.41 -6.60
C TYR A 31 4.59 7.60 -7.44
N GLN A 32 4.15 7.71 -8.69
CA GLN A 32 4.42 8.90 -9.49
C GLN A 32 3.73 10.13 -8.90
N ALA A 33 2.45 10.06 -8.53
CA ALA A 33 1.73 11.19 -7.95
C ALA A 33 2.31 11.63 -6.59
N ASP A 34 2.68 10.69 -5.73
CA ASP A 34 3.32 10.95 -4.43
C ASP A 34 4.74 11.50 -4.59
N PHE A 35 5.50 10.99 -5.56
CA PHE A 35 6.81 11.55 -5.92
C PHE A 35 6.68 13.01 -6.35
N TRP A 36 5.69 13.33 -7.18
CA TRP A 36 5.44 14.71 -7.61
C TRP A 36 4.90 15.61 -6.48
N LEU A 37 4.08 15.08 -5.56
CA LEU A 37 3.65 15.79 -4.35
C LEU A 37 4.83 16.10 -3.42
N MET A 38 5.74 15.15 -3.24
CA MET A 38 6.95 15.33 -2.46
C MET A 38 7.88 16.36 -3.12
N LEU A 39 8.06 16.28 -4.43
CA LEU A 39 8.92 17.19 -5.18
C LEU A 39 8.36 18.61 -5.21
N LEU A 40 7.03 18.75 -5.36
CA LEU A 40 6.35 20.03 -5.32
C LEU A 40 6.33 20.63 -3.90
N SER A 41 6.06 19.84 -2.85
CA SER A 41 6.11 20.34 -1.47
C SER A 41 7.54 20.73 -1.05
N SER A 42 8.55 19.98 -1.49
CA SER A 42 9.96 20.33 -1.31
C SER A 42 10.31 21.62 -2.07
N PHE A 43 9.82 21.79 -3.29
CA PHE A 43 10.00 23.03 -4.06
C PHE A 43 9.33 24.22 -3.38
N VAL A 44 8.09 24.08 -2.90
CA VAL A 44 7.35 25.13 -2.18
C VAL A 44 8.03 25.48 -0.85
N ALA A 45 8.51 24.48 -0.10
CA ALA A 45 9.25 24.71 1.14
C ALA A 45 10.60 25.41 0.89
N SER A 46 11.32 25.01 -0.16
CA SER A 46 12.56 25.66 -0.58
C SER A 46 12.30 27.09 -1.05
N PHE A 47 11.19 27.32 -1.76
CA PHE A 47 10.73 28.64 -2.19
C PHE A 47 10.35 29.53 -0.99
N ALA A 48 9.64 28.99 0.00
CA ALA A 48 9.31 29.70 1.24
C ALA A 48 10.58 30.11 2.01
N PHE A 49 11.54 29.19 2.13
CA PHE A 49 12.83 29.46 2.75
C PHE A 49 13.62 30.53 2.01
N TRP A 50 13.60 30.53 0.67
CA TRP A 50 14.28 31.53 -0.16
C TRP A 50 13.64 32.92 -0.13
N VAL A 51 12.30 32.98 -0.09
CA VAL A 51 11.55 34.24 0.07
C VAL A 51 11.78 34.83 1.47
N VAL A 52 11.92 33.98 2.49
CA VAL A 52 12.18 34.40 3.87
C VAL A 52 13.61 34.90 4.10
N LEU A 53 14.58 34.48 3.28
CA LEU A 53 16.01 34.84 3.40
C LEU A 53 16.46 36.02 2.52
N GLU A 54 15.53 36.89 2.12
CA GLU A 54 15.86 38.23 1.61
C GLU A 54 16.74 38.22 0.34
N VAL A 55 16.38 37.40 -0.66
CA VAL A 55 16.99 37.53 -1.98
C VAL A 55 16.20 38.50 -2.86
N ASN A 56 16.89 39.54 -3.29
CA ASN A 56 16.52 40.53 -4.31
C ASN A 56 15.46 39.99 -5.31
N LEU A 57 14.23 40.52 -5.26
CA LEU A 57 13.07 40.10 -6.07
C LEU A 57 13.38 39.98 -7.57
N SER A 58 14.35 40.78 -8.04
CA SER A 58 14.86 40.77 -9.42
C SER A 58 15.56 39.46 -9.82
N LEU A 59 16.34 38.85 -8.93
CA LEU A 59 16.99 37.56 -9.14
C LEU A 59 15.94 36.43 -9.17
N TRP A 60 14.90 36.52 -8.33
CA TRP A 60 13.80 35.56 -8.34
C TRP A 60 13.01 35.57 -9.65
N GLN A 61 12.71 36.75 -10.21
CA GLN A 61 12.01 36.84 -11.50
C GLN A 61 12.75 36.10 -12.62
N MET A 62 14.09 36.03 -12.54
CA MET A 62 14.90 35.34 -13.52
C MET A 62 15.01 33.85 -13.21
N TYR A 63 15.43 33.47 -12.00
CA TYR A 63 15.74 32.07 -11.68
C TYR A 63 14.51 31.23 -11.26
N GLY A 64 13.57 31.81 -10.52
CA GLY A 64 12.34 31.14 -10.11
C GLY A 64 11.42 30.84 -11.30
N PHE A 65 11.36 31.76 -12.27
CA PHE A 65 10.62 31.55 -13.52
C PHE A 65 11.27 30.44 -14.36
N VAL A 66 12.60 30.42 -14.47
CA VAL A 66 13.33 29.37 -15.20
C VAL A 66 13.14 28.00 -14.54
N ALA A 67 13.17 27.92 -13.20
CA ALA A 67 12.95 26.67 -12.47
C ALA A 67 11.51 26.14 -12.64
N LEU A 68 10.49 27.01 -12.54
CA LEU A 68 9.09 26.64 -12.75
C LEU A 68 8.81 26.27 -14.21
N PHE A 69 9.45 26.95 -15.16
CA PHE A 69 9.38 26.60 -16.57
C PHE A 69 10.03 25.24 -16.85
N ALA A 70 11.19 24.97 -16.27
CA ALA A 70 11.86 23.66 -16.38
C ALA A 70 11.01 22.54 -15.77
N LEU A 71 10.44 22.75 -14.57
CA LEU A 71 9.52 21.80 -13.94
C LEU A 71 8.30 21.53 -14.82
N SER A 72 7.70 22.58 -15.38
CA SER A 72 6.55 22.47 -16.28
C SER A 72 6.90 21.73 -17.57
N PHE A 73 8.09 21.98 -18.14
CA PHE A 73 8.58 21.27 -19.32
C PHE A 73 8.78 19.77 -19.04
N VAL A 74 9.35 19.42 -17.90
CA VAL A 74 9.50 18.01 -17.48
C VAL A 74 8.14 17.33 -17.30
N LEU A 75 7.14 18.03 -16.73
CA LEU A 75 5.77 17.52 -16.60
C LEU A 75 5.11 17.26 -17.97
N VAL A 76 5.35 18.12 -18.95
CA VAL A 76 4.85 17.94 -20.33
C VAL A 76 5.45 16.70 -21.00
N VAL A 77 6.76 16.50 -20.84
CA VAL A 77 7.45 15.33 -21.39
C VAL A 77 6.96 14.03 -20.72
N SER A 78 6.60 14.10 -19.44
CA SER A 78 6.26 12.91 -18.63
C SER A 78 4.81 12.42 -18.81
N TYR A 79 3.83 13.32 -18.96
CA TYR A 79 2.40 12.98 -18.96
C TYR A 79 1.72 12.96 -20.34
N GLY A 80 2.50 13.05 -21.41
CA GLY A 80 1.98 13.05 -22.78
C GLY A 80 1.40 14.40 -23.21
N ARG A 81 1.32 14.57 -24.54
CA ARG A 81 1.20 15.88 -25.20
C ARG A 81 0.00 16.71 -24.72
N TRP A 82 -1.15 16.09 -24.46
CA TRP A 82 -2.39 16.82 -24.16
C TRP A 82 -2.55 17.23 -22.69
N VAL A 83 -2.25 16.33 -21.75
CA VAL A 83 -2.31 16.62 -20.30
C VAL A 83 -1.18 17.57 -19.91
N GLY A 84 0.00 17.38 -20.50
CA GLY A 84 1.13 18.29 -20.38
C GLY A 84 0.79 19.71 -20.82
N ILE A 85 0.21 19.89 -22.01
CA ILE A 85 -0.13 21.22 -22.54
C ILE A 85 -1.19 21.92 -21.67
N ALA A 86 -2.19 21.20 -21.16
CA ALA A 86 -3.21 21.78 -20.29
C ALA A 86 -2.65 22.22 -18.93
N LEU A 87 -1.77 21.41 -18.34
CA LEU A 87 -1.07 21.78 -17.10
C LEU A 87 -0.12 22.95 -17.34
N LEU A 88 0.61 22.97 -18.47
CA LEU A 88 1.54 24.04 -18.80
C LEU A 88 0.81 25.35 -19.10
N SER A 89 -0.30 25.33 -19.83
CA SER A 89 -1.10 26.53 -20.09
C SER A 89 -1.70 27.09 -18.80
N GLY A 90 -2.24 26.23 -17.92
CA GLY A 90 -2.72 26.63 -16.60
C GLY A 90 -1.62 27.23 -15.72
N LEU A 91 -0.45 26.59 -15.68
CA LEU A 91 0.69 27.03 -14.88
C LEU A 91 1.27 28.35 -15.42
N VAL A 92 1.33 28.53 -16.74
CA VAL A 92 1.74 29.80 -17.37
C VAL A 92 0.74 30.92 -17.07
N VAL A 93 -0.57 30.66 -17.14
CA VAL A 93 -1.60 31.66 -16.78
C VAL A 93 -1.49 32.04 -15.30
N ILE A 94 -1.28 31.08 -14.40
CA ILE A 94 -1.07 31.33 -12.98
C ILE A 94 0.21 32.15 -12.74
N LEU A 95 1.32 31.80 -13.41
CA LEU A 95 2.59 32.53 -13.30
C LEU A 95 2.47 33.96 -13.83
N LEU A 96 1.78 34.17 -14.95
CA LEU A 96 1.51 35.49 -15.50
C LEU A 96 0.61 36.30 -14.57
N GLY A 97 -0.43 35.68 -13.99
CA GLY A 97 -1.28 36.30 -12.98
C GLY A 97 -0.49 36.72 -11.74
N LEU A 98 0.38 35.84 -11.24
CA LEU A 98 1.29 36.13 -10.14
C LEU A 98 2.21 37.31 -10.46
N LYS A 99 2.85 37.30 -11.64
CA LYS A 99 3.82 38.33 -12.04
C LYS A 99 3.17 39.70 -12.25
N PHE A 100 2.04 39.75 -12.95
CA PHE A 100 1.46 41.02 -13.42
C PHE A 100 0.40 41.60 -12.50
N TYR A 101 -0.32 40.77 -11.74
CA TYR A 101 -1.36 41.26 -10.84
C TYR A 101 -0.95 41.21 -9.38
N LEU A 102 -0.26 40.15 -8.97
CA LEU A 102 -0.20 39.82 -7.55
C LEU A 102 1.08 40.32 -6.88
N ILE A 103 2.24 40.25 -7.53
CA ILE A 103 3.50 40.87 -7.07
C ILE A 103 3.34 42.39 -6.94
N PRO A 104 2.79 43.12 -7.93
CA PRO A 104 2.55 44.56 -7.78
C PRO A 104 1.53 44.90 -6.69
N TRP A 105 0.62 43.98 -6.36
CA TRP A 105 -0.38 44.20 -5.31
C TRP A 105 0.21 44.00 -3.90
N VAL A 106 1.06 42.99 -3.71
CA VAL A 106 1.82 42.77 -2.48
C VAL A 106 2.83 43.90 -2.25
N GLU A 107 3.56 44.34 -3.29
CA GLU A 107 4.47 45.49 -3.22
C GLU A 107 3.77 46.80 -2.85
N ASN A 108 2.51 46.99 -3.27
CA ASN A 108 1.77 48.23 -3.02
C ASN A 108 0.89 48.23 -1.76
N TYR A 109 0.44 47.07 -1.23
CA TYR A 109 -0.62 47.05 -0.21
C TYR A 109 -0.41 46.13 1.01
N GLY A 110 0.62 45.29 1.05
CA GLY A 110 0.84 44.47 2.24
C GLY A 110 2.19 43.81 2.19
N GLY A 111 3.10 44.25 3.07
CA GLY A 111 4.48 43.77 3.15
C GLY A 111 4.62 42.26 3.43
N TYR A 112 5.55 41.88 4.31
CA TYR A 112 5.93 40.48 4.52
C TYR A 112 4.75 39.52 4.81
N GLU A 113 3.72 39.99 5.50
CA GLU A 113 2.53 39.21 5.86
C GLU A 113 1.65 38.85 4.64
N GLY A 114 1.57 39.73 3.64
CA GLY A 114 0.83 39.48 2.41
C GLY A 114 1.48 38.38 1.55
N ALA A 115 2.81 38.36 1.51
CA ALA A 115 3.58 37.33 0.82
C ALA A 115 3.43 35.94 1.48
N ILE A 116 3.38 35.87 2.81
CA ILE A 116 3.18 34.62 3.55
C ILE A 116 1.77 34.05 3.31
N LEU A 117 0.73 34.89 3.40
CA LEU A 117 -0.66 34.47 3.15
C LEU A 117 -0.86 33.98 1.71
N LEU A 118 -0.23 34.66 0.75
CA LEU A 118 -0.20 34.23 -0.65
C LEU A 118 0.43 32.84 -0.79
N LEU A 119 1.57 32.61 -0.14
CA LEU A 119 2.28 31.34 -0.21
C LEU A 119 1.42 30.19 0.35
N ILE A 120 0.75 30.41 1.48
CA ILE A 120 -0.20 29.45 2.05
C ILE A 120 -1.34 29.16 1.06
N PHE A 121 -1.93 30.21 0.46
CA PHE A 121 -3.03 30.05 -0.49
C PHE A 121 -2.62 29.26 -1.75
N ILE A 122 -1.47 29.58 -2.34
CA ILE A 122 -0.93 28.86 -3.51
C ILE A 122 -0.68 27.40 -3.15
N THR A 123 -0.07 27.12 -1.99
CA THR A 123 0.22 25.76 -1.55
C THR A 123 -1.06 24.94 -1.42
N LEU A 124 -2.10 25.49 -0.79
CA LEU A 124 -3.41 24.85 -0.65
C LEU A 124 -4.10 24.62 -2.01
N LEU A 125 -4.00 25.60 -2.91
CA LEU A 125 -4.59 25.52 -4.24
C LEU A 125 -3.92 24.44 -5.09
N VAL A 126 -2.58 24.34 -5.07
CA VAL A 126 -1.89 23.27 -5.79
C VAL A 126 -2.20 21.90 -5.18
N PHE A 127 -2.27 21.80 -3.85
CA PHE A 127 -2.70 20.56 -3.19
C PHE A 127 -4.09 20.11 -3.66
N LYS A 128 -5.03 21.05 -3.80
CA LYS A 128 -6.37 20.77 -4.35
C LYS A 128 -6.35 20.37 -5.81
N LEU A 129 -5.54 21.02 -6.65
CA LEU A 129 -5.43 20.66 -8.08
C LEU A 129 -4.82 19.27 -8.27
N VAL A 130 -3.82 18.89 -7.48
CA VAL A 130 -3.24 17.54 -7.52
C VAL A 130 -4.28 16.51 -7.09
N GLN A 131 -5.01 16.78 -6.00
CA GLN A 131 -6.08 15.89 -5.54
C GLN A 131 -7.18 15.70 -6.62
N LEU A 132 -7.52 16.77 -7.35
CA LEU A 132 -8.46 16.72 -8.48
C LEU A 132 -7.90 15.89 -9.64
N ALA A 133 -6.64 16.08 -10.00
CA ALA A 133 -5.97 15.33 -11.07
C ALA A 133 -5.87 13.83 -10.74
N GLN A 134 -5.55 13.47 -9.50
CA GLN A 134 -5.55 12.10 -9.01
C GLN A 134 -6.94 11.45 -9.14
N ASN A 135 -8.00 12.17 -8.74
CA ASN A 135 -9.38 11.67 -8.88
C ASN A 135 -9.76 11.47 -10.35
N HIS A 136 -9.37 12.39 -11.23
CA HIS A 136 -9.64 12.27 -12.67
C HIS A 136 -8.86 11.11 -13.31
N MET A 137 -7.61 10.88 -12.91
CA MET A 137 -6.85 9.72 -13.35
C MET A 137 -7.47 8.41 -12.88
N ARG A 138 -7.95 8.33 -11.62
CA ARG A 138 -8.66 7.16 -11.09
C ARG A 138 -9.92 6.83 -11.91
N LEU A 139 -10.70 7.86 -12.26
CA LEU A 139 -11.92 7.70 -13.07
C LEU A 139 -11.62 7.22 -14.49
N ASN A 140 -10.63 7.82 -15.15
CA ASN A 140 -10.23 7.40 -16.50
C ASN A 140 -9.61 6.00 -16.52
N PHE A 141 -8.77 5.66 -15.53
CA PHE A 141 -8.16 4.34 -15.43
C PHE A 141 -9.20 3.24 -15.18
N ALA A 142 -10.23 3.53 -14.38
CA ALA A 142 -11.36 2.62 -14.19
C ALA A 142 -12.21 2.44 -15.46
N ALA A 143 -12.22 3.43 -16.36
CA ALA A 143 -12.88 3.33 -17.66
C ALA A 143 -12.06 2.52 -18.68
N ASP A 144 -10.73 2.67 -18.66
CA ASP A 144 -9.81 1.99 -19.59
C ASP A 144 -9.55 0.52 -19.22
N TYR A 145 -9.70 0.16 -17.94
CA TYR A 145 -9.57 -1.20 -17.43
C TYR A 145 -10.82 -1.62 -16.64
N PRO A 146 -11.95 -1.89 -17.32
CA PRO A 146 -13.15 -2.34 -16.65
C PRO A 146 -12.86 -3.66 -15.93
N LEU A 147 -13.14 -3.69 -14.63
CA LEU A 147 -13.10 -4.90 -13.84
C LEU A 147 -14.05 -5.93 -14.45
N ASN A 148 -13.71 -7.22 -14.37
CA ASN A 148 -14.64 -8.28 -14.75
C ASN A 148 -15.92 -8.12 -13.90
N ASN A 149 -17.07 -8.53 -14.45
CA ASN A 149 -18.39 -8.30 -13.84
C ASN A 149 -18.58 -8.86 -12.40
N GLY A 150 -17.63 -9.59 -11.83
CA GLY A 150 -17.62 -10.08 -10.45
C GLY A 150 -16.48 -9.53 -9.56
N ASP A 151 -15.62 -8.66 -10.07
CA ASP A 151 -14.47 -8.12 -9.34
C ASP A 151 -14.74 -6.70 -8.85
N ARG A 152 -14.36 -6.39 -7.61
CA ARG A 152 -14.49 -5.06 -7.01
C ARG A 152 -13.20 -4.58 -6.38
N ILE A 153 -12.97 -3.27 -6.44
CA ILE A 153 -11.87 -2.63 -5.73
C ILE A 153 -12.12 -2.76 -4.23
N CYS A 154 -11.09 -3.14 -3.48
CA CYS A 154 -11.15 -3.21 -2.03
C CYS A 154 -11.48 -1.84 -1.45
N HIS A 155 -12.59 -1.75 -0.72
CA HIS A 155 -13.08 -0.55 -0.07
C HIS A 155 -12.12 -0.05 1.03
N ILE A 156 -11.40 -0.97 1.69
CA ILE A 156 -10.54 -0.65 2.84
C ILE A 156 -9.20 0.00 2.41
N CYS A 157 -8.52 -0.57 1.40
CA CYS A 157 -7.25 -0.02 0.91
C CYS A 157 -7.38 0.74 -0.42
N SER A 158 -8.60 0.96 -0.91
CA SER A 158 -8.84 1.64 -2.19
C SER A 158 -8.06 1.06 -3.38
N GLY A 159 -7.79 -0.25 -3.36
CA GLY A 159 -7.06 -0.95 -4.42
C GLY A 159 -5.55 -1.08 -4.24
N GLU A 160 -4.96 -0.48 -3.21
CA GLU A 160 -3.49 -0.49 -3.00
C GLU A 160 -2.97 -1.86 -2.56
N GLY A 161 -3.82 -2.69 -1.93
CA GLY A 161 -3.44 -3.97 -1.35
C GLY A 161 -2.69 -3.87 -0.01
N VAL A 162 -2.15 -2.70 0.32
CA VAL A 162 -1.37 -2.43 1.53
C VAL A 162 -2.10 -1.37 2.37
N LEU A 163 -1.86 -1.35 3.69
CA LEU A 163 -2.36 -0.33 4.60
C LEU A 163 -1.20 0.44 5.22
N ASN A 164 -1.28 1.76 5.10
CA ASN A 164 -0.28 2.69 5.63
C ASN A 164 -0.95 3.86 6.36
N SER A 165 -2.01 3.57 7.13
CA SER A 165 -2.83 4.59 7.78
C SER A 165 -3.45 4.09 9.07
N PHE A 166 -3.89 5.03 9.89
CA PHE A 166 -4.70 4.74 11.07
C PHE A 166 -6.14 4.38 10.67
N GLN A 167 -6.62 3.23 11.15
CA GLN A 167 -7.98 2.77 10.91
C GLN A 167 -8.84 3.06 12.14
N PRO A 168 -9.79 4.01 12.07
CA PRO A 168 -10.52 4.50 13.24
C PRO A 168 -11.41 3.44 13.88
N TYR A 169 -11.99 2.55 13.08
CA TYR A 169 -12.86 1.46 13.55
C TYR A 169 -12.11 0.36 14.30
N LEU A 170 -10.81 0.20 14.02
CA LEU A 170 -9.96 -0.77 14.72
C LEU A 170 -9.09 -0.12 15.81
N LYS A 171 -9.02 1.22 15.83
CA LYS A 171 -8.11 2.01 16.66
C LYS A 171 -6.66 1.52 16.54
N LYS A 172 -6.25 1.12 15.33
CA LYS A 172 -4.93 0.58 15.02
C LYS A 172 -4.28 1.37 13.90
N SER A 173 -2.99 1.66 14.05
CA SER A 173 -2.14 2.18 12.97
C SER A 173 -1.51 1.03 12.21
N PHE A 174 -1.59 1.08 10.89
CA PHE A 174 -0.96 0.11 9.99
C PHE A 174 0.24 0.79 9.33
N ILE A 175 1.39 0.11 9.30
CA ILE A 175 2.62 0.60 8.67
C ILE A 175 3.06 -0.44 7.64
N GLN A 176 2.73 -0.18 6.37
CA GLN A 176 3.00 -1.08 5.26
C GLN A 176 2.52 -2.54 5.50
N GLU A 177 1.41 -2.70 6.21
CA GLU A 177 0.82 -4.01 6.50
C GLU A 177 -0.08 -4.47 5.34
N THR A 178 -0.21 -5.78 5.16
CA THR A 178 -1.15 -6.35 4.19
C THR A 178 -2.57 -5.91 4.52
N CYS A 179 -3.35 -5.51 3.51
CA CYS A 179 -4.72 -5.06 3.75
C CYS A 179 -5.62 -6.22 4.19
N TYR A 180 -6.15 -6.15 5.41
CA TYR A 180 -7.09 -7.13 5.97
C TYR A 180 -8.42 -7.27 5.21
N GLY A 181 -8.74 -6.30 4.33
CA GLY A 181 -9.93 -6.36 3.50
C GLY A 181 -9.80 -7.23 2.24
N CYS A 182 -8.58 -7.37 1.72
CA CYS A 182 -8.32 -8.04 0.43
C CYS A 182 -7.09 -8.95 0.45
N ASN A 183 -6.48 -9.16 1.62
CA ASN A 183 -5.26 -9.96 1.81
C ASN A 183 -4.16 -9.61 0.78
N GLY A 184 -3.92 -8.32 0.53
CA GLY A 184 -2.85 -7.89 -0.39
C GLY A 184 -3.25 -7.77 -1.86
N HIS A 185 -4.41 -8.26 -2.27
CA HIS A 185 -4.78 -8.35 -3.69
C HIS A 185 -5.24 -7.00 -4.28
N GLY A 186 -5.74 -6.07 -3.46
CA GLY A 186 -6.32 -4.79 -3.91
C GLY A 186 -7.70 -4.92 -4.56
N ILE A 187 -7.97 -6.03 -5.24
CA ILE A 187 -9.24 -6.39 -5.87
C ILE A 187 -9.82 -7.63 -5.16
N ILE A 188 -11.14 -7.70 -5.10
CA ILE A 188 -11.88 -8.76 -4.43
C ILE A 188 -12.88 -9.34 -5.42
N SER A 189 -12.77 -10.64 -5.66
CA SER A 189 -13.71 -11.40 -6.48
C SER A 189 -14.97 -11.76 -5.69
N GLU A 190 -16.08 -11.96 -6.39
CA GLU A 190 -17.38 -12.33 -5.81
C GLU A 190 -17.34 -13.64 -4.99
N GLU A 191 -16.42 -14.54 -5.32
CA GLU A 191 -16.21 -15.81 -4.61
C GLU A 191 -15.56 -15.61 -3.23
N ASN A 192 -14.90 -14.47 -3.01
CA ASN A 192 -14.23 -14.18 -1.75
C ASN A 192 -15.26 -13.84 -0.66
N PHE A 193 -15.11 -14.45 0.52
CA PHE A 193 -15.93 -14.13 1.69
C PHE A 193 -16.00 -12.63 2.01
N ALA A 194 -14.89 -11.91 1.84
CA ALA A 194 -14.81 -10.47 2.08
C ALA A 194 -15.71 -9.66 1.14
N TYR A 195 -16.06 -10.18 -0.05
CA TYR A 195 -16.83 -9.46 -1.06
C TYR A 195 -18.16 -8.95 -0.52
N ARG A 196 -18.98 -9.85 0.07
CA ARG A 196 -20.29 -9.47 0.60
C ARG A 196 -20.20 -8.44 1.72
N ILE A 197 -19.19 -8.57 2.58
CA ILE A 197 -18.97 -7.64 3.68
C ILE A 197 -18.58 -6.27 3.14
N GLN A 198 -17.73 -6.21 2.12
CA GLN A 198 -17.33 -4.94 1.52
C GLN A 198 -18.46 -4.26 0.74
N VAL A 199 -19.34 -5.02 0.11
CA VAL A 199 -20.59 -4.48 -0.47
C VAL A 199 -21.45 -3.84 0.61
N LEU A 200 -21.63 -4.52 1.75
CA LEU A 200 -22.39 -3.99 2.89
C LEU A 200 -21.71 -2.76 3.52
N LEU A 201 -20.39 -2.75 3.64
CA LEU A 201 -19.62 -1.59 4.12
C LEU A 201 -19.86 -0.37 3.22
N SER A 202 -19.72 -0.52 1.91
CA SER A 202 -19.95 0.56 0.96
C SER A 202 -21.40 1.09 1.03
N GLN A 203 -22.37 0.20 1.23
CA GLN A 203 -23.77 0.59 1.39
C GLN A 203 -24.03 1.31 2.72
N CYS A 204 -23.42 0.85 3.82
CA CYS A 204 -23.48 1.52 5.11
C CYS A 204 -22.88 2.93 5.04
N GLU A 205 -21.72 3.06 4.42
CA GLU A 205 -21.06 4.36 4.26
C GLU A 205 -21.95 5.32 3.45
N LYS A 206 -22.48 4.85 2.31
CA LYS A 206 -23.38 5.64 1.48
C LYS A 206 -24.62 6.10 2.26
N ASN A 207 -25.30 5.18 2.94
CA ASN A 207 -26.49 5.49 3.73
C ASN A 207 -26.16 6.46 4.88
N ARG A 208 -25.01 6.29 5.53
CA ARG A 208 -24.55 7.18 6.60
C ARG A 208 -24.30 8.60 6.08
N LEU A 209 -23.67 8.75 4.92
CA LEU A 209 -23.44 10.06 4.29
C LEU A 209 -24.74 10.72 3.85
N GLU A 210 -25.70 9.96 3.32
CA GLU A 210 -27.03 10.47 2.97
C GLU A 210 -27.81 10.94 4.20
N LEU A 211 -27.79 10.15 5.29
CA LEU A 211 -28.42 10.54 6.55
C LEU A 211 -27.74 11.74 7.21
N GLN A 212 -26.43 11.89 7.08
CA GLN A 212 -25.73 13.08 7.58
C GLN A 212 -26.21 14.35 6.85
N LYS A 213 -26.36 14.29 5.52
CA LYS A 213 -26.93 15.41 4.76
C LYS A 213 -28.36 15.73 5.20
N LEU A 214 -29.15 14.70 5.52
CA LEU A 214 -30.51 14.89 6.04
C LEU A 214 -30.49 15.55 7.43
N ILE A 215 -29.58 15.16 8.33
CA ILE A 215 -29.39 15.81 9.63
C ILE A 215 -29.09 17.29 9.42
N ASP A 216 -28.11 17.63 8.59
CA ASP A 216 -27.71 19.03 8.36
C ASP A 216 -28.89 19.88 7.84
N GLN A 217 -29.73 19.30 6.96
CA GLN A 217 -30.96 19.93 6.47
C GLN A 217 -32.02 20.13 7.56
N LEU A 218 -32.27 19.10 8.38
CA LEU A 218 -33.23 19.14 9.47
C LEU A 218 -32.78 20.11 10.57
N GLU A 219 -31.50 20.14 10.93
CA GLU A 219 -30.93 21.08 11.90
C GLU A 219 -31.07 22.52 11.43
N SER A 220 -30.80 22.79 10.14
CA SER A 220 -30.99 24.12 9.55
C SER A 220 -32.46 24.55 9.59
N ALA A 221 -33.39 23.65 9.23
CA ALA A 221 -34.82 23.92 9.28
C ALA A 221 -35.31 24.17 10.72
N HIS A 222 -34.84 23.36 11.67
CA HIS A 222 -35.16 23.50 13.09
C HIS A 222 -34.65 24.83 13.65
N HIS A 223 -33.40 25.23 13.36
CA HIS A 223 -32.85 26.51 13.77
C HIS A 223 -33.66 27.70 13.23
N LYS A 224 -34.11 27.65 11.96
CA LYS A 224 -34.97 28.70 11.40
C LYS A 224 -36.30 28.83 12.15
N ILE A 225 -36.87 27.72 12.62
CA ILE A 225 -38.11 27.74 13.41
C ILE A 225 -37.85 28.33 14.81
N LEU A 226 -36.77 27.91 15.47
CA LEU A 226 -36.37 28.46 16.76
C LEU A 226 -36.11 29.97 16.68
N GLN A 227 -35.45 30.43 15.63
CA GLN A 227 -35.21 31.86 15.39
C GLN A 227 -36.52 32.63 15.19
N LYS A 228 -37.47 32.08 14.42
CA LYS A 228 -38.80 32.70 14.24
C LYS A 228 -39.59 32.76 15.54
N LEU A 229 -39.50 31.72 16.38
CA LEU A 229 -40.13 31.70 17.69
C LEU A 229 -39.52 32.73 18.66
N ALA A 230 -38.19 32.90 18.63
CA ALA A 230 -37.47 33.87 19.46
C ALA A 230 -37.71 35.32 19.03
N VAL A 231 -37.67 35.61 17.72
CA VAL A 231 -37.88 36.97 17.19
C VAL A 231 -39.35 37.39 17.26
N GLY A 232 -40.28 36.43 17.14
CA GLY A 232 -41.72 36.68 17.18
C GLY A 232 -42.33 36.66 18.58
N GLU A 233 -41.51 36.66 19.63
CA GLU A 233 -41.99 36.64 21.01
C GLU A 233 -42.83 37.89 21.32
N GLY A 234 -44.12 37.71 21.62
CA GLY A 234 -45.08 38.79 21.87
C GLY A 234 -45.75 39.39 20.63
N VAL A 235 -45.29 39.07 19.41
CA VAL A 235 -45.84 39.58 18.14
C VAL A 235 -46.61 38.52 17.36
N LEU A 236 -46.26 37.24 17.55
CA LEU A 236 -46.94 36.13 16.87
C LEU A 236 -48.32 35.83 17.47
N GLU A 237 -49.30 35.67 16.61
CA GLU A 237 -50.61 35.11 16.98
C GLU A 237 -50.46 33.73 17.62
N ALA A 238 -51.31 33.42 18.60
CA ALA A 238 -51.24 32.19 19.38
C ALA A 238 -51.27 30.92 18.50
N GLU A 239 -52.07 30.93 17.43
CA GLU A 239 -52.18 29.81 16.51
C GLU A 239 -50.88 29.58 15.71
N VAL A 240 -50.25 30.65 15.24
CA VAL A 240 -48.97 30.57 14.51
C VAL A 240 -47.86 30.09 15.43
N LYS A 241 -47.82 30.58 16.67
CA LYS A 241 -46.88 30.11 17.70
C LYS A 241 -47.06 28.62 17.97
N GLN A 242 -48.29 28.14 18.13
CA GLN A 242 -48.57 26.73 18.36
C GLN A 242 -48.14 25.85 17.18
N ARG A 243 -48.43 26.26 15.93
CA ARG A 243 -47.98 25.53 14.73
C ARG A 243 -46.45 25.44 14.63
N LEU A 244 -45.75 26.54 14.93
CA LEU A 244 -44.28 26.55 14.95
C LEU A 244 -43.72 25.65 16.06
N GLN A 245 -44.34 25.60 17.23
CA GLN A 245 -43.95 24.69 18.31
C GLN A 245 -44.15 23.22 17.93
N ILE A 246 -45.29 22.87 17.32
CA ILE A 246 -45.55 21.50 16.81
C ILE A 246 -44.53 21.11 15.75
N SER A 247 -44.24 22.01 14.81
CA SER A 247 -43.23 21.78 13.78
C SER A 247 -41.84 21.60 14.37
N SER A 248 -41.45 22.45 15.34
CA SER A 248 -40.19 22.33 16.09
C SER A 248 -40.03 20.96 16.75
N GLU A 249 -41.07 20.50 17.45
CA GLU A 249 -41.08 19.20 18.11
C GLU A 249 -40.98 18.03 17.11
N SER A 250 -41.68 18.14 15.97
CA SER A 250 -41.60 17.15 14.89
C SER A 250 -40.18 17.05 14.32
N TYR A 251 -39.51 18.18 14.05
CA TYR A 251 -38.11 18.20 13.60
C TYR A 251 -37.16 17.59 14.64
N ARG A 252 -37.38 17.89 15.94
CA ARG A 252 -36.59 17.31 17.04
C ARG A 252 -36.70 15.79 17.08
N GLN A 253 -37.91 15.25 16.92
CA GLN A 253 -38.15 13.81 16.89
C GLN A 253 -37.50 13.16 15.65
N GLN A 254 -37.62 13.79 14.48
CA GLN A 254 -36.96 13.30 13.25
C GLN A 254 -35.43 13.28 13.41
N LEU A 255 -34.82 14.37 13.90
CA LEU A 255 -33.40 14.43 14.19
C LEU A 255 -32.95 13.30 15.14
N GLN A 256 -33.70 13.06 16.22
CA GLN A 256 -33.38 11.99 17.15
C GLN A 256 -33.38 10.60 16.47
N VAL A 257 -34.35 10.32 15.60
CA VAL A 257 -34.41 9.05 14.85
C VAL A 257 -33.26 8.97 13.84
N THR A 258 -32.98 10.03 13.09
CA THR A 258 -31.91 10.06 12.10
C THR A 258 -30.52 9.91 12.74
N HIS A 259 -30.27 10.56 13.88
CA HIS A 259 -29.04 10.34 14.65
C HIS A 259 -28.89 8.88 15.11
N LYS A 260 -29.98 8.25 15.57
CA LYS A 260 -29.95 6.81 15.92
C LYS A 260 -29.62 5.95 14.71
N GLN A 261 -30.18 6.25 13.53
CA GLN A 261 -29.85 5.52 12.29
C GLN A 261 -28.38 5.69 11.90
N VAL A 262 -27.83 6.91 11.99
CA VAL A 262 -26.39 7.15 11.77
C VAL A 262 -25.53 6.35 12.74
N SER A 263 -25.90 6.33 14.02
CA SER A 263 -25.18 5.55 15.03
C SER A 263 -25.22 4.04 14.76
N PHE A 264 -26.34 3.54 14.25
CA PHE A 264 -26.50 2.15 13.83
C PHE A 264 -25.59 1.80 12.65
N TYR A 265 -25.52 2.65 11.62
CA TYR A 265 -24.62 2.42 10.49
C TYR A 265 -23.15 2.46 10.90
N LYS A 266 -22.77 3.41 11.76
CA LYS A 266 -21.40 3.49 12.29
C LYS A 266 -21.01 2.24 13.10
N ALA A 267 -21.91 1.75 13.95
CA ALA A 267 -21.68 0.52 14.71
C ALA A 267 -21.64 -0.73 13.80
N SER A 268 -22.44 -0.75 12.74
CA SER A 268 -22.43 -1.81 11.73
C SER A 268 -21.12 -1.83 10.94
N GLU A 269 -20.63 -0.66 10.52
CA GLU A 269 -19.31 -0.50 9.88
C GLU A 269 -18.20 -1.02 10.81
N GLU A 270 -18.19 -0.59 12.08
CA GLU A 270 -17.19 -1.04 13.06
C GLU A 270 -17.16 -2.56 13.21
N LYS A 271 -18.32 -3.21 13.36
CA LYS A 271 -18.42 -4.67 13.44
C LYS A 271 -17.90 -5.36 12.19
N MET A 272 -18.19 -4.83 11.00
CA MET A 272 -17.70 -5.39 9.74
C MET A 272 -16.19 -5.26 9.59
N HIS A 273 -15.60 -4.12 9.99
CA HIS A 273 -14.15 -3.96 10.05
C HIS A 273 -13.49 -4.95 11.01
N ILE A 274 -14.04 -5.10 12.23
CA ILE A 274 -13.54 -6.07 13.23
C ILE A 274 -13.63 -7.50 12.68
N MET A 275 -14.74 -7.87 12.04
CA MET A 275 -14.91 -9.21 11.48
C MET A 275 -13.90 -9.52 10.38
N LEU A 276 -13.66 -8.58 9.45
CA LEU A 276 -12.65 -8.74 8.41
C LEU A 276 -11.24 -8.84 9.01
N TYR A 277 -10.92 -7.98 9.99
CA TYR A 277 -9.64 -7.99 10.66
C TYR A 277 -9.39 -9.30 11.43
N ASN A 278 -10.36 -9.77 12.23
CA ASN A 278 -10.22 -11.02 12.97
C ASN A 278 -10.03 -12.22 12.05
N ARG A 279 -10.74 -12.24 10.92
CA ARG A 279 -10.54 -13.27 9.90
C ARG A 279 -9.12 -13.22 9.32
N HIS A 280 -8.66 -12.03 8.94
CA HIS A 280 -7.33 -11.83 8.41
C HIS A 280 -6.24 -12.30 9.39
N VAL A 281 -6.34 -11.92 10.66
CA VAL A 281 -5.41 -12.37 11.71
C VAL A 281 -5.48 -13.89 11.91
N ALA A 282 -6.66 -14.49 11.84
CA ALA A 282 -6.80 -15.95 11.94
C ALA A 282 -6.14 -16.68 10.75
N GLU A 283 -6.29 -16.16 9.53
CA GLU A 283 -5.62 -16.68 8.33
C GLU A 283 -4.09 -16.53 8.43
N GLU A 284 -3.59 -15.38 8.90
CA GLU A 284 -2.16 -15.16 9.13
C GLU A 284 -1.59 -16.08 10.22
N LEU A 285 -2.34 -16.32 11.30
CA LEU A 285 -1.95 -17.25 12.36
C LEU A 285 -1.88 -18.69 11.84
N MET A 286 -2.86 -19.13 11.05
CA MET A 286 -2.85 -20.45 10.41
C MET A 286 -1.66 -20.62 9.46
N ASN A 287 -1.39 -19.61 8.63
CA ASN A 287 -0.23 -19.61 7.73
C ASN A 287 1.09 -19.67 8.51
N SER A 288 1.20 -18.91 9.59
CA SER A 288 2.39 -18.92 10.45
C SER A 288 2.57 -20.27 11.15
N HIS A 289 1.49 -20.90 11.59
CA HIS A 289 1.53 -22.23 12.20
C HIS A 289 1.97 -23.30 11.20
N GLN A 290 1.45 -23.25 9.96
CA GLN A 290 1.88 -24.16 8.90
C GLN A 290 3.37 -23.98 8.57
N GLN A 291 3.85 -22.74 8.48
CA GLN A 291 5.27 -22.47 8.25
C GLN A 291 6.15 -23.03 9.36
N LEU A 292 5.75 -22.88 10.62
CA LEU A 292 6.48 -23.45 11.75
C LEU A 292 6.52 -24.98 11.70
N GLU A 293 5.43 -25.62 11.29
CA GLU A 293 5.38 -27.07 11.11
C GLU A 293 6.28 -27.54 9.96
N ASP A 294 6.27 -26.83 8.82
CA ASP A 294 7.15 -27.09 7.69
C ASP A 294 8.63 -26.92 8.09
N PHE A 295 8.95 -25.89 8.88
CA PHE A 295 10.29 -25.68 9.45
C PHE A 295 10.68 -26.81 10.40
N ARG A 296 9.75 -27.28 11.23
CA ARG A 296 9.99 -28.39 12.17
C ARG A 296 10.33 -29.67 11.43
N GLN A 297 9.54 -30.03 10.41
CA GLN A 297 9.79 -31.21 9.57
C GLN A 297 11.11 -31.11 8.80
N ALA A 298 11.42 -29.92 8.26
CA ALA A 298 12.71 -29.69 7.61
C ALA A 298 13.89 -29.85 8.58
N ASN A 299 13.74 -29.39 9.82
CA ASN A 299 14.77 -29.51 10.85
C ASN A 299 14.93 -30.94 11.36
N GLU A 300 13.84 -31.68 11.55
CA GLU A 300 13.86 -33.12 11.87
C GLU A 300 14.63 -33.90 10.78
N LYS A 301 14.32 -33.66 9.50
CA LYS A 301 15.05 -34.27 8.38
C LYS A 301 16.54 -33.88 8.34
N HIS A 302 16.86 -32.64 8.71
CA HIS A 302 18.25 -32.20 8.81
C HIS A 302 18.97 -32.95 9.94
N HIS A 303 18.34 -33.16 11.10
CA HIS A 303 18.90 -33.95 12.18
C HIS A 303 19.12 -35.40 11.77
N GLU A 304 18.16 -36.04 11.10
CA GLU A 304 18.35 -37.39 10.55
C GLU A 304 19.55 -37.47 9.57
N THR A 305 19.73 -36.43 8.75
CA THR A 305 20.86 -36.34 7.83
C THR A 305 22.19 -36.17 8.57
N LEU A 306 22.22 -35.38 9.65
CA LEU A 306 23.40 -35.21 10.49
C LEU A 306 23.77 -36.52 11.21
N ASP A 307 22.78 -37.24 11.74
CA ASP A 307 23.00 -38.54 12.38
C ASP A 307 23.56 -39.56 11.39
N PHE A 308 23.06 -39.56 10.15
CA PHE A 308 23.59 -40.41 9.09
C PHE A 308 25.06 -40.08 8.75
N ILE A 309 25.39 -38.80 8.60
CA ILE A 309 26.76 -38.35 8.35
C ILE A 309 27.67 -38.73 9.54
N GLN A 310 27.19 -38.55 10.76
CA GLN A 310 27.95 -38.90 11.97
C GLN A 310 28.20 -40.40 12.07
N MET A 311 27.22 -41.23 11.69
CA MET A 311 27.37 -42.68 11.59
C MET A 311 28.42 -43.07 10.53
N GLN A 312 28.41 -42.43 9.36
CA GLN A 312 29.41 -42.66 8.32
C GLN A 312 30.82 -42.26 8.79
N LEU A 313 30.98 -41.08 9.40
CA LEU A 313 32.25 -40.64 9.96
C LEU A 313 32.77 -41.58 11.06
N GLY A 314 31.87 -42.14 11.88
CA GLY A 314 32.22 -43.14 12.88
C GLY A 314 32.74 -44.44 12.26
N GLN A 315 32.14 -44.90 11.17
CA GLN A 315 32.61 -46.07 10.41
C GLN A 315 33.97 -45.81 9.75
N GLU A 316 34.15 -44.63 9.14
CA GLU A 316 35.44 -44.23 8.56
C GLU A 316 36.54 -44.12 9.62
N ALA A 317 36.23 -43.57 10.80
CA ALA A 317 37.18 -43.51 11.91
C ALA A 317 37.59 -44.90 12.41
N GLN A 318 36.65 -45.84 12.50
CA GLN A 318 36.95 -47.24 12.84
C GLN A 318 37.84 -47.90 11.79
N LEU A 319 37.52 -47.74 10.50
CA LEU A 319 38.35 -48.24 9.40
C LEU A 319 39.76 -47.63 9.41
N ASN A 320 39.91 -46.34 9.72
CA ASN A 320 41.21 -45.70 9.86
C ASN A 320 41.99 -46.27 11.05
N THR A 321 41.34 -46.51 12.20
CA THR A 321 42.01 -47.16 13.34
C THR A 321 42.40 -48.61 13.05
N GLU A 322 41.61 -49.35 12.26
CA GLU A 322 41.99 -50.67 11.78
C GLU A 322 43.16 -50.61 10.79
N THR A 323 43.21 -49.57 9.95
CA THR A 323 44.31 -49.32 9.01
C THR A 323 45.59 -48.91 9.73
N ASP A 324 45.50 -48.08 10.77
CA ASP A 324 46.63 -47.71 11.63
C ASP A 324 47.09 -48.89 12.52
N ALA A 325 46.17 -49.75 12.97
CA ALA A 325 46.50 -51.00 13.66
C ALA A 325 47.12 -52.04 12.71
N LEU A 326 46.80 -51.98 11.41
CA LEU A 326 47.49 -52.73 10.35
C LEU A 326 48.80 -52.06 9.90
N GLY A 327 48.95 -50.76 10.19
CA GLY A 327 50.18 -49.98 10.13
C GLY A 327 51.13 -50.31 11.27
N ILE A 328 51.48 -51.60 11.39
CA ILE A 328 52.67 -52.02 12.13
C ILE A 328 53.84 -51.22 11.56
N GLU A 329 54.51 -50.43 12.41
CA GLU A 329 55.76 -49.74 12.11
C GLU A 329 56.72 -50.71 11.42
N TYR A 330 56.86 -50.59 10.10
CA TYR A 330 57.97 -51.18 9.39
C TYR A 330 59.17 -50.29 9.66
N ASP A 331 60.00 -50.69 10.62
CA ASP A 331 61.38 -50.25 10.68
C ASP A 331 62.05 -50.70 9.37
N LEU A 332 62.11 -49.79 8.39
CA LEU A 332 62.72 -50.00 7.07
C LEU A 332 64.23 -50.30 7.14
N GLN A 333 64.81 -50.39 8.34
CA GLN A 333 66.21 -50.74 8.59
C GLN A 333 66.41 -52.12 9.21
N ALA A 334 65.36 -52.89 9.53
CA ALA A 334 65.51 -54.25 10.01
C ALA A 334 65.79 -55.23 8.84
N PRO A 335 66.82 -56.11 8.92
CA PRO A 335 67.09 -57.09 7.87
C PRO A 335 65.94 -58.10 7.79
N VAL A 336 65.23 -58.08 6.66
CA VAL A 336 64.10 -58.98 6.36
C VAL A 336 64.58 -60.42 6.29
N VAL A 337 64.05 -61.27 7.18
CA VAL A 337 64.19 -62.73 7.09
C VAL A 337 63.17 -63.23 6.06
N MET A 338 63.65 -63.93 5.02
CA MET A 338 62.89 -64.32 3.82
C MET A 338 61.52 -64.98 4.08
N ASP A 339 61.36 -65.71 5.18
CA ASP A 339 60.12 -66.45 5.49
C ASP A 339 58.97 -65.54 5.95
N GLU A 340 59.25 -64.33 6.47
CA GLU A 340 58.21 -63.36 6.86
C GLU A 340 57.68 -62.57 5.66
N PHE A 341 58.47 -62.45 4.59
CA PHE A 341 58.09 -61.70 3.40
C PHE A 341 56.96 -62.37 2.60
N GLU A 342 56.99 -63.69 2.46
CA GLU A 342 55.89 -64.44 1.82
C GLU A 342 54.57 -64.32 2.58
N LEU A 343 54.63 -64.31 3.92
CA LEU A 343 53.45 -64.16 4.75
C LEU A 343 52.83 -62.76 4.62
N ILE A 344 53.67 -61.74 4.49
CA ILE A 344 53.26 -60.34 4.30
C ILE A 344 52.65 -60.14 2.91
N VAL A 345 53.29 -60.66 1.85
CA VAL A 345 52.76 -60.59 0.48
C VAL A 345 51.38 -61.25 0.41
N LYS A 346 51.22 -62.42 1.04
CA LYS A 346 49.93 -63.13 1.06
C LYS A 346 48.84 -62.36 1.81
N LYS A 347 49.17 -61.67 2.91
CA LYS A 347 48.22 -60.81 3.63
C LYS A 347 47.82 -59.58 2.80
N ILE A 348 48.76 -58.97 2.08
CA ILE A 348 48.48 -57.82 1.21
C ILE A 348 47.60 -58.23 0.03
N GLU A 349 47.85 -59.39 -0.58
CA GLU A 349 47.00 -59.94 -1.63
C GLU A 349 45.57 -60.22 -1.15
N ASP A 350 45.41 -60.80 0.05
CA ASP A 350 44.11 -61.13 0.62
C ASP A 350 43.28 -59.88 0.98
N ILE A 351 43.95 -58.82 1.48
CA ILE A 351 43.33 -57.50 1.70
C ILE A 351 42.95 -56.84 0.37
N THR A 352 43.83 -56.90 -0.63
CA THR A 352 43.56 -56.34 -1.96
C THR A 352 42.38 -57.02 -2.64
N HIS A 353 42.22 -58.34 -2.42
CA HIS A 353 41.08 -59.09 -2.94
C HIS A 353 39.77 -58.72 -2.26
N LYS A 354 39.78 -58.47 -0.94
CA LYS A 354 38.61 -58.01 -0.18
C LYS A 354 38.17 -56.60 -0.59
N ILE A 355 39.11 -55.69 -0.84
CA ILE A 355 38.81 -54.33 -1.30
C ILE A 355 38.21 -54.33 -2.71
N LYS A 356 38.62 -55.24 -3.60
CA LYS A 356 38.05 -55.36 -4.97
C LYS A 356 36.68 -56.05 -5.04
N ALA A 357 36.24 -56.69 -3.95
CA ALA A 357 34.97 -57.41 -3.89
C ALA A 357 33.83 -56.60 -3.25
N LEU A 358 34.16 -55.45 -2.64
CA LEU A 358 33.25 -54.35 -2.34
C LEU A 358 33.09 -53.46 -3.58
#